data_AF-A0ABD5Q303-F1
#
_entry.id   AF-A0ABD5Q303-F1
#
_cell.length_a   1.000
_cell.length_b   1.000
_cell.length_c   1.000
_cell.angle_alpha   90.00
_cell.angle_beta   90.00
_cell.angle_gamma   90.00
#
_symmetry.space_group_name_H-M   'P 1'
#
loop_
_entity.id
_entity.type
_entity.pdbx_description
1 polymer ?
#
loop_
_entity_poly.entity_id
_entity_poly.type
_entity_poly.pdbx_seq_one_letter_code
_entity_poly.pdbx_strand_id
1 'polypeptide(L)'
;MSDSSSANQSGPFEEQRRIFDLLSQETRHLIVQYVLGHPEHLPSLDELDYMIPKSKAAIGDQLDNLVEAGVLDVYRYEPSVNKRDLPSKFYGFTERGVEILHEYNYLRGVPVAQALYKNTRKSEKIKRHENAPRPELPKAVREPFSNDSKQIPKVEEEIRDRKGKTRSVDDQVKLVMALFEAETGPDHEGLKRSEMESHLDVELEFTLGTILNHLSEIDLVQRVSPPGPDFYVISERTDEIVNGRIEEEVKQNLEGLIAHIDEEPHFARKSQFSEEGAIAVTDGAGRTLRSILAEEFSIMPEKVEPYLRKGNSLEKLNAAIEAIERSESITKREEYDKIIFRRQAYRYRLTEKAVKLAKS
;
A
#
# COMPACT_ATOMS: atom_id res chain seq x y z
N MET A 1 60.39 -3.76 24.59
CA MET A 1 60.11 -4.85 23.64
C MET A 1 58.60 -5.01 23.64
N SER A 2 57.90 -4.24 22.81
CA SER A 2 57.52 -4.56 21.42
C SER A 2 56.46 -5.67 21.41
N ASP A 3 55.17 -5.34 21.32
CA ASP A 3 54.39 -4.90 20.14
C ASP A 3 53.54 -6.08 19.66
N SER A 4 52.21 -6.01 19.79
CA SER A 4 51.29 -6.84 19.02
C SER A 4 49.87 -6.28 19.02
N SER A 5 49.63 -5.48 17.97
CA SER A 5 48.41 -5.41 17.15
C SER A 5 47.10 -4.92 17.80
N SER A 6 46.98 -3.60 17.86
CA SER A 6 45.73 -2.88 17.59
C SER A 6 45.36 -3.01 16.11
N ALA A 7 44.46 -3.93 15.75
CA ALA A 7 43.84 -3.96 14.43
C ALA A 7 42.42 -4.56 14.46
N ASN A 8 41.49 -3.84 13.83
CA ASN A 8 40.14 -4.24 13.39
C ASN A 8 39.03 -4.46 14.42
N GLN A 9 38.55 -3.37 15.02
CA GLN A 9 37.14 -3.26 15.40
C GLN A 9 36.56 -1.96 14.83
N SER A 10 36.17 -1.99 13.56
CA SER A 10 35.18 -1.05 13.04
C SER A 10 34.21 -1.85 12.19
N GLY A 11 33.15 -2.36 12.83
CA GLY A 11 32.10 -3.09 12.14
C GLY A 11 31.25 -2.18 11.26
N PRO A 12 30.41 -2.75 10.36
CA PRO A 12 29.54 -2.00 9.45
C PRO A 12 28.70 -0.90 10.13
N PHE A 13 28.24 -1.15 11.36
CA PHE A 13 27.47 -0.19 12.16
C PHE A 13 28.24 1.08 12.56
N GLU A 14 29.56 0.98 12.80
CA GLU A 14 30.38 2.16 13.13
C GLU A 14 30.66 3.02 11.90
N GLU A 15 30.80 2.40 10.73
CA GLU A 15 30.92 3.13 9.47
C GLU A 15 29.61 3.84 9.14
N GLN A 16 28.47 3.15 9.27
CA GLN A 16 27.16 3.75 9.04
C GLN A 16 26.88 4.93 9.96
N ARG A 17 27.20 4.82 11.25
CA ARG A 17 27.07 5.92 12.21
C ARG A 17 27.96 7.10 11.84
N ARG A 18 29.22 6.84 11.45
CA ARG A 18 30.15 7.90 11.01
C ARG A 18 29.64 8.64 9.78
N ILE A 19 29.10 7.92 8.78
CA ILE A 19 28.53 8.55 7.58
C ILE A 19 27.28 9.36 7.93
N PHE A 20 26.41 8.84 8.80
CA PHE A 20 25.23 9.59 9.24
C PHE A 20 25.61 10.87 9.99
N ASP A 21 26.55 10.80 10.94
CA ASP A 21 27.06 11.96 11.68
C ASP A 21 27.79 12.96 10.75
N LEU A 22 28.47 12.45 9.72
CA LEU A 22 29.08 13.27 8.69
C LEU A 22 27.99 14.04 7.91
N LEU A 23 27.03 13.35 7.30
CA LEU A 23 26.06 13.96 6.39
C LEU A 23 24.95 14.77 7.09
N SER A 24 24.67 14.51 8.37
CA SER A 24 23.63 15.19 9.16
C SER A 24 24.01 16.59 9.63
N GLN A 25 25.29 16.97 9.55
CA GLN A 25 25.72 18.32 9.90
C GLN A 25 25.20 19.32 8.86
N GLU A 26 24.51 20.35 9.34
CA GLU A 26 23.73 21.31 8.52
C GLU A 26 24.51 21.86 7.30
N THR A 27 25.74 22.32 7.49
CA THR A 27 26.53 22.95 6.42
C THR A 27 27.03 21.92 5.41
N ARG A 28 27.47 20.73 5.85
CA ARG A 28 27.83 19.63 4.95
C ARG A 28 26.63 19.13 4.16
N HIS A 29 25.47 19.01 4.79
CA HIS A 29 24.23 18.66 4.11
C HIS A 29 23.91 19.67 3.00
N LEU A 30 23.98 20.98 3.30
CA LEU A 30 23.76 22.02 2.29
C LEU A 30 24.79 21.93 1.15
N ILE A 31 26.07 21.73 1.44
CA ILE A 31 27.10 21.53 0.41
C ILE A 31 26.70 20.36 -0.51
N VAL A 32 26.38 19.20 0.05
CA VAL A 32 25.96 18.02 -0.73
C VAL A 32 24.75 18.34 -1.62
N GLN A 33 23.72 19.00 -1.07
CA GLN A 33 22.54 19.40 -1.84
C GLN A 33 22.88 20.36 -2.99
N TYR A 34 23.74 21.34 -2.77
CA TYR A 34 24.13 22.29 -3.81
C TYR A 34 25.06 21.69 -4.87
N VAL A 35 25.92 20.73 -4.50
CA VAL A 35 26.69 19.94 -5.48
C VAL A 35 25.74 19.08 -6.33
N LEU A 36 24.74 18.43 -5.71
CA LEU A 36 23.71 17.66 -6.45
C LEU A 36 22.87 18.54 -7.38
N GLY A 37 22.54 19.76 -6.97
CA GLY A 37 21.72 20.68 -7.76
C GLY A 37 22.48 21.40 -8.87
N HIS A 38 23.81 21.46 -8.81
CA HIS A 38 24.61 22.14 -9.83
C HIS A 38 24.52 21.40 -11.19
N PRO A 39 24.33 22.07 -12.34
CA PRO A 39 24.16 21.43 -13.65
C PRO A 39 25.30 20.46 -14.03
N GLU A 40 26.54 20.85 -13.74
CA GLU A 40 27.75 20.04 -13.97
C GLU A 40 28.22 19.26 -12.72
N HIS A 41 27.45 19.30 -11.61
CA HIS A 41 27.82 18.70 -10.32
C HIS A 41 29.20 19.09 -9.77
N LEU A 42 29.69 20.27 -10.16
CA LEU A 42 31.05 20.74 -9.92
C LEU A 42 31.09 22.21 -9.44
N PRO A 43 30.33 22.66 -8.44
CA PRO A 43 30.37 24.06 -8.01
C PRO A 43 31.76 24.48 -7.52
N SER A 44 32.10 25.76 -7.73
CA SER A 44 33.26 26.42 -7.13
C SER A 44 32.92 26.94 -5.72
N LEU A 45 33.95 27.25 -4.93
CA LEU A 45 33.75 27.81 -3.59
C LEU A 45 32.96 29.13 -3.61
N ASP A 46 33.15 29.96 -4.64
CA ASP A 46 32.41 31.22 -4.79
C ASP A 46 30.92 30.99 -5.10
N GLU A 47 30.59 29.90 -5.80
CA GLU A 47 29.20 29.51 -6.04
C GLU A 47 28.54 28.99 -4.75
N LEU A 48 29.25 28.15 -3.99
CA LEU A 48 28.77 27.65 -2.69
C LEU A 48 28.59 28.78 -1.66
N ASP A 49 29.54 29.71 -1.58
CA ASP A 49 29.48 30.90 -0.70
C ASP A 49 28.28 31.81 -1.01
N TYR A 50 27.86 31.87 -2.28
CA TYR A 50 26.65 32.61 -2.66
C TYR A 50 25.36 31.89 -2.27
N MET A 51 25.36 30.56 -2.31
CA MET A 51 24.16 29.74 -2.10
C MET A 51 23.91 29.40 -0.62
N ILE A 52 24.97 29.25 0.16
CA ILE A 52 24.89 28.76 1.54
C ILE A 52 24.96 29.96 2.50
N PRO A 53 24.02 30.09 3.46
CA PRO A 53 24.01 31.20 4.42
C PRO A 53 25.04 30.99 5.55
N LYS A 54 26.30 30.72 5.19
CA LYS A 54 27.45 30.54 6.10
C LYS A 54 28.64 31.32 5.54
N SER A 55 29.68 31.52 6.36
CA SER A 55 30.88 32.20 5.87
C SER A 55 31.66 31.31 4.91
N LYS A 56 32.30 31.93 3.91
CA LYS A 56 33.23 31.24 3.00
C LYS A 56 34.26 30.36 3.70
N ALA A 57 34.78 30.80 4.84
CA ALA A 57 35.72 30.03 5.66
C ALA A 57 35.06 28.76 6.23
N ALA A 58 33.87 28.89 6.84
CA ALA A 58 33.13 27.76 7.38
C ALA A 58 32.72 26.74 6.30
N ILE A 59 32.39 27.22 5.09
CA ILE A 59 32.11 26.36 3.94
C ILE A 59 33.38 25.63 3.51
N GLY A 60 34.53 26.34 3.46
CA GLY A 60 35.84 25.76 3.19
C GLY A 60 36.18 24.61 4.16
N ASP A 61 36.04 24.85 5.47
CA ASP A 61 36.31 23.84 6.49
C ASP A 61 35.43 22.59 6.32
N GLN A 62 34.17 22.77 5.92
CA GLN A 62 33.28 21.63 5.67
C GLN A 62 33.56 20.90 4.36
N LEU A 63 34.04 21.60 3.34
CA LEU A 63 34.53 20.96 2.11
C LEU A 63 35.76 20.10 2.40
N ASP A 64 36.71 20.61 3.20
CA ASP A 64 37.89 19.86 3.60
C ASP A 64 37.50 18.57 4.35
N ASN A 65 36.52 18.64 5.26
CA ASN A 65 35.99 17.45 5.95
C ASN A 65 35.36 16.42 4.98
N LEU A 66 34.61 16.88 3.97
CA LEU A 66 34.00 15.99 2.97
C LEU A 66 35.03 15.39 2.02
N VAL A 67 36.11 16.12 1.73
CA VAL A 67 37.25 15.64 0.93
C VAL A 67 38.07 14.62 1.72
N GLU A 68 38.38 14.89 2.99
CA GLU A 68 39.08 13.96 3.87
C GLU A 68 38.29 12.66 4.08
N ALA A 69 36.96 12.76 4.18
CA ALA A 69 36.08 11.60 4.23
C ALA A 69 35.97 10.86 2.89
N GLY A 70 36.53 11.40 1.80
CA GLY A 70 36.47 10.82 0.47
C GLY A 70 35.07 10.86 -0.17
N VAL A 71 34.18 11.74 0.30
CA VAL A 71 32.85 11.96 -0.30
C VAL A 71 32.97 12.91 -1.50
N LEU A 72 33.76 13.96 -1.35
CA LEU A 72 34.06 14.93 -2.42
C LEU A 72 35.54 14.87 -2.78
N ASP A 73 35.88 15.43 -3.94
CA ASP A 73 37.26 15.73 -4.33
C ASP A 73 37.34 17.09 -5.02
N VAL A 74 38.55 17.63 -5.11
CA VAL A 74 38.87 18.92 -5.74
C VAL A 74 39.27 18.69 -7.19
N TYR A 75 38.36 19.04 -8.09
CA TYR A 75 38.59 19.00 -9.52
C TYR A 75 39.18 20.33 -10.01
N ARG A 76 40.30 20.27 -10.72
CA ARG A 76 41.02 21.47 -11.18
C ARG A 76 40.91 21.66 -12.68
N TYR A 77 40.65 22.88 -13.09
CA TYR A 77 40.70 23.29 -14.49
C TYR A 77 41.93 24.17 -14.75
N GLU A 78 43.03 23.53 -15.12
CA GLU A 78 44.33 24.18 -15.34
C GLU A 78 44.27 25.44 -16.22
N PRO A 79 43.50 25.49 -17.33
CA PRO A 79 43.47 26.68 -18.19
C PRO A 79 42.90 27.96 -17.53
N SER A 80 42.24 27.84 -16.37
CA SER A 80 41.70 28.99 -15.63
C SER A 80 42.55 29.42 -14.44
N VAL A 81 43.65 28.73 -14.10
CA VAL A 81 44.46 29.02 -12.90
C VAL A 81 44.98 30.46 -12.86
N ASN A 82 45.34 31.03 -14.00
CA ASN A 82 45.88 32.39 -14.11
C ASN A 82 44.82 33.44 -14.53
N LYS A 83 43.55 33.06 -14.64
CA LYS A 83 42.47 33.97 -15.05
C LYS A 83 41.80 34.56 -13.82
N ARG A 84 41.93 35.87 -13.61
CA ARG A 84 41.42 36.57 -12.41
C ARG A 84 39.91 36.42 -12.18
N ASP A 85 39.13 36.31 -13.26
CA ASP A 85 37.66 36.35 -13.19
C ASP A 85 36.99 34.98 -13.33
N LEU A 86 37.75 33.88 -13.32
CA LEU A 86 37.21 32.53 -13.48
C LEU A 86 37.71 31.58 -12.38
N PRO A 87 36.85 30.70 -11.85
CA PRO A 87 37.29 29.66 -10.93
C PRO A 87 38.17 28.64 -11.63
N SER A 88 39.14 28.11 -10.89
CA SER A 88 40.02 27.01 -11.31
C SER A 88 39.93 25.77 -10.41
N LYS A 89 39.25 25.89 -9.26
CA LYS A 89 38.99 24.80 -8.32
C LYS A 89 37.48 24.59 -8.20
N PHE A 90 37.07 23.34 -8.33
CA PHE A 90 35.69 22.89 -8.27
C PHE A 90 35.60 21.69 -7.33
N TYR A 91 34.44 21.48 -6.73
CA TYR A 91 34.20 20.39 -5.80
C TYR A 91 33.11 19.49 -6.36
N GLY A 92 33.38 18.20 -6.47
CA GLY A 92 32.45 17.21 -7.00
C GLY A 92 32.57 15.89 -6.25
N PHE A 93 31.61 14.99 -6.45
CA PHE A 93 31.63 13.68 -5.79
C PHE A 93 32.79 12.79 -6.31
N THR A 94 33.27 11.92 -5.44
CA THR A 94 34.10 10.77 -5.82
C THR A 94 33.21 9.58 -6.17
N GLU A 95 33.79 8.48 -6.67
CA GLU A 95 33.06 7.21 -6.84
C GLU A 95 32.50 6.70 -5.50
N ARG A 96 33.31 6.71 -4.43
CA ARG A 96 32.86 6.39 -3.07
C ARG A 96 31.74 7.31 -2.58
N GLY A 97 31.84 8.61 -2.89
CA GLY A 97 30.81 9.59 -2.57
C GLY A 97 29.49 9.22 -3.22
N VAL A 98 29.51 8.81 -4.48
CA VAL A 98 28.32 8.34 -5.21
C VAL A 98 27.74 7.07 -4.60
N GLU A 99 28.57 6.10 -4.18
CA GLU A 99 28.10 4.91 -3.46
C GLU A 99 27.38 5.27 -2.17
N ILE A 100 27.93 6.22 -1.41
CA ILE A 100 27.29 6.75 -0.19
C ILE A 100 25.96 7.45 -0.53
N LEU A 101 25.92 8.28 -1.58
CA LEU A 101 24.66 8.93 -1.98
C LEU A 101 23.58 7.92 -2.37
N HIS A 102 23.97 6.80 -2.99
CA HIS A 102 23.07 5.72 -3.35
C HIS A 102 22.54 5.01 -2.09
N GLU A 103 23.44 4.55 -1.20
CA GLU A 103 23.08 3.85 0.04
C GLU A 103 22.13 4.66 0.92
N TYR A 104 22.33 5.98 0.98
CA TYR A 104 21.55 6.89 1.81
C TYR A 104 20.44 7.65 1.04
N ASN A 105 20.07 7.18 -0.15
CA ASN A 105 18.94 7.68 -0.97
C ASN A 105 18.99 9.17 -1.37
N TYR A 106 20.18 9.79 -1.39
CA TYR A 106 20.33 11.18 -1.85
C TYR A 106 20.09 11.35 -3.35
N LEU A 107 20.37 10.30 -4.15
CA LEU A 107 20.20 10.35 -5.61
C LEU A 107 18.75 10.62 -6.04
N ARG A 108 17.77 10.19 -5.24
CA ARG A 108 16.33 10.46 -5.48
C ARG A 108 16.02 11.96 -5.48
N GLY A 109 16.79 12.75 -4.73
CA GLY A 109 16.59 14.19 -4.59
C GLY A 109 17.20 15.03 -5.73
N VAL A 110 17.99 14.45 -6.62
CA VAL A 110 18.73 15.19 -7.67
C VAL A 110 17.82 16.05 -8.55
N PRO A 111 16.67 15.57 -9.06
CA PRO A 111 15.80 16.40 -9.90
C PRO A 111 15.26 17.63 -9.15
N VAL A 112 14.93 17.46 -7.87
CA VAL A 112 14.45 18.54 -7.00
C VAL A 112 15.56 19.54 -6.74
N ALA A 113 16.76 19.07 -6.37
CA ALA A 113 17.93 19.91 -6.14
C ALA A 113 18.30 20.72 -7.39
N GLN A 114 18.30 20.11 -8.58
CA GLN A 114 18.54 20.78 -9.85
C GLN A 114 17.48 21.85 -10.15
N ALA A 115 16.19 21.54 -9.90
CA ALA A 115 15.11 22.50 -10.08
C ALA A 115 15.25 23.71 -9.14
N LEU A 116 15.56 23.49 -7.86
CA LEU A 116 15.79 24.57 -6.89
C LEU A 116 17.01 25.43 -7.28
N TYR A 117 18.11 24.79 -7.65
CA TYR A 117 19.34 25.47 -8.07
C TYR A 117 19.11 26.33 -9.33
N LYS A 118 18.41 25.79 -10.33
CA LYS A 118 18.07 26.49 -11.58
C LYS A 118 17.21 27.74 -11.32
N ASN A 119 16.24 27.64 -10.42
CA ASN A 119 15.31 28.73 -10.11
C ASN A 119 15.89 29.77 -9.13
N THR A 120 17.06 29.53 -8.55
CA THR A 120 17.70 30.47 -7.63
C THR A 120 18.23 31.69 -8.39
N ARG A 121 17.91 32.90 -7.90
CA ARG A 121 18.40 34.16 -8.48
C ARG A 121 19.90 34.30 -8.25
N LYS A 122 20.67 34.35 -9.33
CA LYS A 122 22.14 34.48 -9.31
C LYS A 122 22.58 35.87 -9.73
N SER A 123 23.64 36.38 -9.10
CA SER A 123 24.32 37.60 -9.56
C SER A 123 25.09 37.33 -10.87
N GLU A 124 25.45 38.39 -11.60
CA GLU A 124 26.22 38.25 -12.85
C GLU A 124 27.59 37.60 -12.64
N LYS A 125 28.25 37.85 -11.50
CA LYS A 125 29.49 37.16 -11.14
C LYS A 125 29.26 35.64 -11.02
N ILE A 126 28.20 35.23 -10.31
CA ILE A 126 27.91 33.82 -10.07
C ILE A 126 27.47 33.12 -11.35
N LYS A 127 26.68 33.75 -12.22
CA LYS A 127 26.39 33.19 -13.55
C LYS A 127 27.65 33.01 -14.39
N ARG A 128 28.60 33.95 -14.33
CA ARG A 128 29.88 33.80 -15.03
C ARG A 128 30.69 32.61 -14.50
N HIS A 129 30.69 32.40 -13.18
CA HIS A 129 31.33 31.25 -12.56
C HIS A 129 30.60 29.95 -12.96
N GLU A 130 29.26 29.94 -12.92
CA GLU A 130 28.41 28.82 -13.34
C GLU A 130 28.75 28.32 -14.74
N ASN A 131 28.87 29.25 -15.69
CA ASN A 131 29.18 28.98 -17.09
C ASN A 131 30.69 28.90 -17.39
N ALA A 132 31.56 28.94 -16.37
CA ALA A 132 33.00 28.79 -16.58
C ALA A 132 33.33 27.39 -17.10
N PRO A 133 34.35 27.22 -17.95
CA PRO A 133 34.83 25.90 -18.33
C PRO A 133 35.28 25.09 -17.11
N ARG A 134 34.91 23.82 -17.07
CA ARG A 134 35.16 22.87 -15.97
C ARG A 134 35.81 21.59 -16.52
N PRO A 135 36.53 20.83 -15.68
CA PRO A 135 37.02 19.53 -16.08
C PRO A 135 35.85 18.55 -16.21
N GLU A 136 36.02 17.50 -17.02
CA GLU A 136 35.03 16.43 -17.10
C GLU A 136 35.11 15.53 -15.86
N LEU A 137 33.95 15.21 -15.28
CA LEU A 137 33.85 14.19 -14.24
C LEU A 137 34.11 12.79 -14.82
N PRO A 138 34.72 11.88 -14.05
CA PRO A 138 34.79 10.46 -14.41
C PRO A 138 33.41 9.91 -14.74
N LYS A 139 33.32 9.02 -15.73
CA LYS A 139 32.04 8.47 -16.18
C LYS A 139 31.25 7.82 -15.04
N ALA A 140 31.92 7.05 -14.18
CA ALA A 140 31.31 6.40 -13.01
C ALA A 140 30.68 7.39 -12.01
N VAL A 141 31.19 8.62 -11.95
CA VAL A 141 30.63 9.69 -11.11
C VAL A 141 29.49 10.40 -11.83
N ARG A 142 29.61 10.68 -13.13
CA ARG A 142 28.62 11.46 -13.88
C ARG A 142 27.34 10.69 -14.18
N GLU A 143 27.44 9.40 -14.49
CA GLU A 143 26.34 8.57 -14.99
C GLU A 143 25.14 8.50 -14.01
N PRO A 144 25.33 8.32 -12.69
CA PRO A 144 24.22 8.26 -11.72
C PRO A 144 23.43 9.56 -11.54
N PHE A 145 23.96 10.69 -12.00
CA PHE A 145 23.28 11.99 -11.94
C PHE A 145 22.54 12.35 -13.24
N SER A 146 22.73 11.59 -14.31
CA SER A 146 22.06 11.85 -15.58
C SER A 146 20.56 11.67 -15.40
N ASN A 147 19.76 12.63 -15.86
CA ASN A 147 18.30 12.56 -15.82
C ASN A 147 17.72 11.37 -16.64
N ASP A 148 18.56 10.67 -17.41
CA ASP A 148 18.21 9.41 -18.07
C ASP A 148 18.15 8.23 -17.09
N SER A 149 18.84 8.32 -15.95
CA SER A 149 18.67 7.42 -14.82
C SER A 149 17.75 8.08 -13.80
N LYS A 150 16.46 8.23 -14.13
CA LYS A 150 15.47 7.94 -13.09
C LYS A 150 15.87 6.54 -12.60
N GLN A 151 16.37 6.40 -11.37
CA GLN A 151 16.44 5.08 -10.73
C GLN A 151 15.01 4.64 -10.49
N ILE A 152 14.37 4.27 -11.58
CA ILE A 152 13.16 3.47 -11.63
C ILE A 152 13.59 2.19 -10.93
N PRO A 153 13.02 1.86 -9.75
CA PRO A 153 13.28 0.58 -9.12
C PRO A 153 13.16 -0.52 -10.18
N LYS A 154 14.06 -1.52 -10.19
CA LYS A 154 14.00 -2.54 -11.27
C LYS A 154 12.64 -3.23 -11.36
N VAL A 155 11.86 -3.19 -10.28
CA VAL A 155 10.48 -3.67 -10.26
C VAL A 155 9.54 -2.83 -11.14
N GLU A 156 9.71 -1.52 -11.20
CA GLU A 156 8.94 -0.66 -12.10
C GLU A 156 9.37 -0.88 -13.56
N GLU A 157 10.66 -1.06 -13.83
CA GLU A 157 11.15 -1.43 -15.17
C GLU A 157 10.51 -2.75 -15.63
N GLU A 158 10.56 -3.79 -14.79
CA GLU A 158 9.92 -5.09 -15.08
C GLU A 158 8.41 -4.95 -15.33
N ILE A 159 7.70 -4.14 -14.55
CA ILE A 159 6.26 -3.87 -14.76
C ILE A 159 6.04 -3.15 -16.08
N ARG A 160 6.80 -2.10 -16.38
CA ARG A 160 6.66 -1.34 -17.63
C ARG A 160 7.01 -2.18 -18.85
N ASP A 161 8.01 -3.04 -18.77
CA ASP A 161 8.42 -3.93 -19.86
C ASP A 161 7.38 -5.01 -20.14
N ARG A 162 6.85 -5.64 -19.09
CA ARG A 162 5.94 -6.79 -19.23
C ARG A 162 4.47 -6.38 -19.35
N LYS A 163 4.10 -5.22 -18.79
CA LYS A 163 2.72 -4.73 -18.68
C LYS A 163 2.52 -3.30 -19.19
N GLY A 164 3.49 -2.68 -19.84
CA GLY A 164 3.42 -1.31 -20.36
C GLY A 164 2.24 -0.99 -21.28
N LYS A 165 1.61 -2.00 -21.87
CA LYS A 165 0.39 -1.86 -22.68
C LYS A 165 -0.91 -1.80 -21.87
N THR A 166 -0.86 -2.15 -20.59
CA THR A 166 -2.03 -2.09 -19.70
C THR A 166 -2.26 -0.66 -19.24
N ARG A 167 -3.51 -0.29 -18.95
CA ARG A 167 -3.82 1.07 -18.50
C ARG A 167 -3.48 1.30 -17.02
N SER A 168 -3.27 0.23 -16.26
CA SER A 168 -3.06 0.26 -14.81
C SER A 168 -1.59 0.13 -14.40
N VAL A 169 -0.64 0.49 -15.27
CA VAL A 169 0.80 0.32 -15.03
C VAL A 169 1.26 1.11 -13.80
N ASP A 170 0.86 2.37 -13.70
CA ASP A 170 1.31 3.22 -12.59
C ASP A 170 0.73 2.72 -11.25
N ASP A 171 -0.53 2.25 -11.25
CA ASP A 171 -1.14 1.63 -10.08
C ASP A 171 -0.53 0.27 -9.71
N GLN A 172 -0.05 -0.51 -10.69
CA GLN A 172 0.72 -1.73 -10.44
C GLN A 172 2.02 -1.41 -9.71
N VAL A 173 2.72 -0.36 -10.12
CA VAL A 173 3.95 0.10 -9.46
C VAL A 173 3.65 0.57 -8.04
N LYS A 174 2.67 1.46 -7.86
CA LYS A 174 2.26 1.96 -6.54
C LYS A 174 1.93 0.82 -5.57
N LEU A 175 1.13 -0.16 -6.01
CA LEU A 175 0.73 -1.26 -5.15
C LEU A 175 1.92 -2.14 -4.74
N VAL A 176 2.83 -2.45 -5.68
CA VAL A 176 4.02 -3.25 -5.35
C VAL A 176 4.94 -2.52 -4.37
N MET A 177 5.14 -1.22 -4.56
CA MET A 177 5.96 -0.42 -3.65
C MET A 177 5.34 -0.32 -2.26
N ALA A 178 4.02 -0.10 -2.17
CA ALA A 178 3.33 -0.07 -0.87
C ALA A 178 3.38 -1.41 -0.14
N LEU A 179 3.21 -2.53 -0.85
CA LEU A 179 3.37 -3.86 -0.25
C LEU A 179 4.81 -4.12 0.21
N PHE A 180 5.79 -3.58 -0.50
CA PHE A 180 7.20 -3.70 -0.15
C PHE A 180 7.53 -2.89 1.10
N GLU A 181 7.05 -1.65 1.18
CA GLU A 181 7.21 -0.77 2.34
C GLU A 181 6.49 -1.30 3.58
N ALA A 182 5.34 -1.95 3.39
CA ALA A 182 4.60 -2.65 4.44
C ALA A 182 5.17 -4.04 4.78
N GLU A 183 6.38 -4.38 4.32
CA GLU A 183 7.07 -5.66 4.55
C GLU A 183 6.21 -6.91 4.23
N THR A 184 5.27 -6.78 3.28
CA THR A 184 4.36 -7.85 2.86
C THR A 184 5.03 -8.79 1.85
N GLY A 185 6.19 -9.31 2.23
CA GLY A 185 7.05 -10.19 1.45
C GLY A 185 6.66 -11.68 1.49
N PRO A 186 7.53 -12.56 0.98
CA PRO A 186 7.32 -14.02 0.98
C PRO A 186 7.07 -14.65 2.34
N ASP A 187 7.64 -14.07 3.41
CA ASP A 187 7.50 -14.59 4.78
C ASP A 187 6.22 -14.08 5.47
N HIS A 188 5.51 -13.12 4.87
CA HIS A 188 4.25 -12.60 5.39
C HIS A 188 3.08 -13.52 5.03
N GLU A 189 2.03 -13.60 5.88
CA GLU A 189 0.81 -14.40 5.59
C GLU A 189 0.01 -13.88 4.38
N GLY A 190 0.30 -12.63 3.98
CA GLY A 190 -0.37 -11.89 2.92
C GLY A 190 -1.60 -11.15 3.40
N LEU A 191 -2.00 -10.13 2.65
CA LEU A 191 -3.13 -9.26 2.96
C LEU A 191 -4.35 -9.62 2.11
N LYS A 192 -5.55 -9.54 2.71
CA LYS A 192 -6.81 -9.52 1.97
C LYS A 192 -6.95 -8.19 1.23
N ARG A 193 -7.79 -8.14 0.19
CA ARG A 193 -8.07 -6.88 -0.53
C ARG A 193 -8.61 -5.78 0.39
N SER A 194 -9.52 -6.12 1.30
CA SER A 194 -10.04 -5.16 2.29
C SER A 194 -8.96 -4.67 3.27
N GLU A 195 -8.01 -5.53 3.62
CA GLU A 195 -6.86 -5.17 4.47
C GLU A 195 -5.90 -4.25 3.69
N MET A 196 -5.74 -4.45 2.38
CA MET A 196 -4.96 -3.54 1.54
C MET A 196 -5.60 -2.16 1.45
N GLU A 197 -6.91 -2.09 1.25
CA GLU A 197 -7.65 -0.80 1.17
C GLU A 197 -7.61 -0.01 2.47
N SER A 198 -7.46 -0.68 3.61
CA SER A 198 -7.48 -0.05 4.93
C SER A 198 -6.08 0.21 5.49
N HIS A 199 -5.09 -0.64 5.19
CA HIS A 199 -3.74 -0.54 5.75
C HIS A 199 -2.71 0.04 4.80
N LEU A 200 -2.93 -0.03 3.48
CA LEU A 200 -2.02 0.58 2.51
C LEU A 200 -2.56 1.97 2.16
N ASP A 201 -1.77 3.00 2.47
CA ASP A 201 -2.07 4.39 2.12
C ASP A 201 -1.74 4.64 0.64
N VAL A 202 -2.53 4.03 -0.26
CA VAL A 202 -2.35 4.13 -1.71
C VAL A 202 -3.64 4.50 -2.44
N GLU A 203 -3.56 5.61 -3.17
CA GLU A 203 -4.60 6.04 -4.10
C GLU A 203 -4.43 5.35 -5.46
N LEU A 204 -5.38 4.46 -5.78
CA LEU A 204 -5.42 3.68 -7.00
C LEU A 204 -6.60 4.13 -7.88
N GLU A 205 -6.37 4.30 -9.17
CA GLU A 205 -7.39 4.62 -10.16
C GLU A 205 -8.15 3.36 -10.61
N PHE A 206 -7.49 2.21 -10.59
CA PHE A 206 -8.04 0.92 -10.99
C PHE A 206 -8.33 0.01 -9.80
N THR A 207 -9.29 -0.90 -9.96
CA THR A 207 -9.64 -1.85 -8.89
C THR A 207 -8.46 -2.77 -8.55
N LEU A 208 -8.28 -3.06 -7.25
CA LEU A 208 -7.25 -3.99 -6.77
C LEU A 208 -7.31 -5.35 -7.47
N GLY A 209 -8.50 -5.85 -7.80
CA GLY A 209 -8.66 -7.12 -8.52
C GLY A 209 -7.94 -7.12 -9.87
N THR A 210 -8.08 -6.05 -10.66
CA THR A 210 -7.40 -5.89 -11.94
C THR A 210 -5.88 -5.80 -11.76
N ILE A 211 -5.43 -4.98 -10.80
CA ILE A 211 -4.01 -4.75 -10.55
C ILE A 211 -3.33 -6.05 -10.09
N LEU A 212 -3.91 -6.74 -9.09
CA LEU A 212 -3.39 -7.99 -8.55
C LEU A 212 -3.34 -9.10 -9.61
N ASN A 213 -4.30 -9.17 -10.52
CA ASN A 213 -4.27 -10.12 -11.63
C ASN A 213 -3.05 -9.87 -12.54
N HIS A 214 -2.84 -8.63 -12.97
CA HIS A 214 -1.68 -8.30 -13.82
C HIS A 214 -0.35 -8.59 -13.12
N LEU A 215 -0.22 -8.24 -11.84
CA LEU A 215 0.99 -8.50 -11.05
C LEU A 215 1.23 -9.99 -10.81
N SER A 216 0.16 -10.78 -10.67
CA SER A 216 0.26 -12.24 -10.54
C SER A 216 0.72 -12.89 -11.86
N GLU A 217 0.28 -12.38 -13.01
CA GLU A 217 0.71 -12.88 -14.33
C GLU A 217 2.21 -12.70 -14.60
N ILE A 218 2.88 -11.76 -13.92
CA ILE A 218 4.34 -11.51 -14.06
C ILE A 218 5.15 -11.97 -12.85
N ASP A 219 4.52 -12.75 -11.96
CA ASP A 219 5.14 -13.35 -10.78
C ASP A 219 5.73 -12.30 -9.82
N LEU A 220 5.06 -11.16 -9.68
CA LEU A 220 5.44 -10.13 -8.67
C LEU A 220 4.58 -10.22 -7.41
N VAL A 221 3.34 -10.68 -7.55
CA VAL A 221 2.42 -10.95 -6.44
C VAL A 221 1.95 -12.38 -6.55
N GLN A 222 1.90 -13.09 -5.42
CA GLN A 222 1.31 -14.42 -5.35
C GLN A 222 0.03 -14.41 -4.53
N ARG A 223 -0.95 -15.21 -4.99
CA ARG A 223 -2.20 -15.48 -4.28
C ARG A 223 -2.00 -16.67 -3.35
N VAL A 224 -2.28 -16.48 -2.07
CA VAL A 224 -2.17 -17.49 -1.01
C VAL A 224 -3.57 -17.83 -0.51
N SER A 225 -3.89 -19.12 -0.48
CA SER A 225 -5.07 -19.60 0.22
C SER A 225 -4.74 -19.71 1.71
N PRO A 226 -5.55 -19.11 2.61
CA PRO A 226 -5.34 -19.30 4.03
C PRO A 226 -5.59 -20.78 4.40
N PRO A 227 -4.97 -21.28 5.48
CA PRO A 227 -5.22 -22.63 5.96
C PRO A 227 -6.69 -22.79 6.39
N GLY A 228 -7.26 -23.98 6.17
CA GLY A 228 -8.61 -24.33 6.60
C GLY A 228 -9.58 -24.62 5.45
N PRO A 229 -10.89 -24.67 5.73
CA PRO A 229 -11.91 -25.01 4.74
C PRO A 229 -12.18 -23.85 3.78
N ASP A 230 -12.47 -24.14 2.50
CA ASP A 230 -12.77 -23.11 1.49
C ASP A 230 -13.97 -22.21 1.85
N PHE A 231 -14.88 -22.72 2.68
CA PHE A 231 -16.06 -22.02 3.17
C PHE A 231 -16.21 -22.18 4.68
N TYR A 232 -16.66 -21.12 5.33
CA TYR A 232 -17.17 -21.12 6.69
C TYR A 232 -18.69 -21.01 6.66
N VAL A 233 -19.35 -21.88 7.43
CA VAL A 233 -20.78 -21.77 7.71
C VAL A 233 -20.93 -20.94 8.97
N ILE A 234 -21.65 -19.82 8.87
CA ILE A 234 -21.80 -18.85 9.94
C ILE A 234 -23.28 -18.74 10.29
N SER A 235 -23.60 -18.82 11.58
CA SER A 235 -24.93 -18.47 12.09
C SER A 235 -24.97 -16.96 12.34
N GLU A 236 -25.81 -16.22 11.61
CA GLU A 236 -25.97 -14.77 11.84
C GLU A 236 -26.58 -14.48 13.22
N ARG A 237 -27.30 -15.46 13.79
CA ARG A 237 -27.94 -15.35 15.11
C ARG A 237 -26.91 -15.25 16.24
N THR A 238 -25.87 -16.08 16.19
CA THR A 238 -24.84 -16.14 17.25
C THR A 238 -23.54 -15.46 16.84
N ASP A 239 -23.42 -15.07 15.57
CA ASP A 239 -22.17 -14.61 14.94
C ASP A 239 -21.01 -15.61 15.11
N GLU A 240 -21.32 -16.92 15.06
CA GLU A 240 -20.33 -18.00 15.23
C GLU A 240 -20.19 -18.88 13.99
N ILE A 241 -18.99 -19.46 13.82
CA ILE A 241 -18.73 -20.53 12.86
C ILE A 241 -19.35 -21.83 13.38
N VAL A 242 -20.19 -22.47 12.56
CA VAL A 242 -20.95 -23.69 12.88
C VAL A 242 -20.59 -24.89 12.01
N ASN A 243 -19.38 -24.88 11.44
CA ASN A 243 -18.84 -26.00 10.66
C ASN A 243 -18.97 -27.33 11.44
N GLY A 244 -19.59 -28.34 10.82
CA GLY A 244 -19.77 -29.66 11.43
C GLY A 244 -20.99 -29.81 12.36
N ARG A 245 -21.69 -28.71 12.71
CA ARG A 245 -22.93 -28.71 13.51
C ARG A 245 -24.08 -27.97 12.82
N ILE A 246 -24.07 -27.94 11.49
CA ILE A 246 -25.04 -27.19 10.67
C ILE A 246 -26.47 -27.66 10.94
N GLU A 247 -26.70 -28.97 11.01
CA GLU A 247 -28.03 -29.54 11.23
C GLU A 247 -28.62 -29.14 12.59
N GLU A 248 -27.79 -29.11 13.63
CA GLU A 248 -28.20 -28.68 14.98
C GLU A 248 -28.57 -27.20 14.99
N GLU A 249 -27.75 -26.36 14.35
CA GLU A 249 -27.99 -24.92 14.25
C GLU A 249 -29.26 -24.63 13.44
N VAL A 250 -29.46 -25.31 12.30
CA VAL A 250 -30.70 -25.20 11.50
C VAL A 250 -31.91 -25.57 12.34
N LYS A 251 -31.83 -26.65 13.11
CA LYS A 251 -32.94 -27.08 13.97
C LYS A 251 -33.26 -26.03 15.03
N GLN A 252 -32.26 -25.47 15.71
CA GLN A 252 -32.49 -24.43 16.73
C GLN A 252 -33.15 -23.19 16.15
N ASN A 253 -32.65 -22.67 15.02
CA ASN A 253 -33.23 -21.51 14.36
C ASN A 253 -34.66 -21.79 13.85
N LEU A 254 -34.92 -23.01 13.36
CA LEU A 254 -36.27 -23.41 12.96
C LEU A 254 -37.25 -23.48 14.14
N GLU A 255 -36.84 -24.02 15.30
CA GLU A 255 -37.70 -24.00 16.49
C GLU A 255 -37.98 -22.56 16.96
N GLY A 256 -36.98 -21.67 16.91
CA GLY A 256 -37.18 -20.24 17.22
C GLY A 256 -38.17 -19.57 16.27
N LEU A 257 -38.05 -19.83 14.97
CA LEU A 257 -39.00 -19.34 13.96
C LEU A 257 -40.41 -19.90 14.19
N ILE A 258 -40.54 -21.19 14.49
CA ILE A 258 -41.84 -21.83 14.73
C ILE A 258 -42.49 -21.30 16.01
N ALA A 259 -41.71 -21.10 17.08
CA ALA A 259 -42.19 -20.45 18.30
C ALA A 259 -42.72 -19.04 17.99
N HIS A 260 -42.02 -18.27 17.15
CA HIS A 260 -42.52 -16.96 16.72
C HIS A 260 -43.86 -17.07 15.95
N ILE A 261 -44.00 -18.05 15.05
CA ILE A 261 -45.26 -18.30 14.32
C ILE A 261 -46.41 -18.64 15.28
N ASP A 262 -46.15 -19.40 16.34
CA ASP A 262 -47.18 -19.87 17.27
C ASP A 262 -47.56 -18.84 18.35
N GLU A 263 -46.63 -17.96 18.72
CA GLU A 263 -46.87 -16.88 19.67
C GLU A 263 -47.57 -15.66 19.04
N GLU A 264 -47.55 -15.52 17.72
CA GLU A 264 -48.36 -14.51 17.06
C GLU A 264 -49.85 -14.75 17.32
N PRO A 265 -50.59 -13.73 17.79
CA PRO A 265 -52.01 -13.87 18.05
C PRO A 265 -52.72 -14.30 16.77
N HIS A 266 -53.25 -15.52 16.78
CA HIS A 266 -54.19 -15.96 15.77
C HIS A 266 -55.39 -15.00 15.82
N PHE A 267 -55.46 -14.05 14.90
CA PHE A 267 -56.71 -13.36 14.57
C PHE A 267 -57.67 -14.33 13.84
N ALA A 268 -57.81 -15.55 14.37
CA ALA A 268 -58.88 -16.45 14.02
C ALA A 268 -60.13 -15.96 14.75
N ARG A 269 -60.90 -15.09 14.11
CA ARG A 269 -62.32 -14.95 14.46
C ARG A 269 -62.96 -16.33 14.33
N LYS A 270 -63.18 -17.01 15.45
CA LYS A 270 -64.19 -18.06 15.52
C LYS A 270 -65.56 -17.40 15.27
N SER A 271 -66.21 -17.88 14.21
CA SER A 271 -67.64 -17.86 13.95
C SER A 271 -68.35 -16.49 13.89
N GLN A 272 -68.58 -16.02 12.66
CA GLN A 272 -69.97 -15.92 12.18
C GLN A 272 -70.01 -16.54 10.78
N PHE A 273 -70.64 -17.71 10.68
CA PHE A 273 -71.16 -18.19 9.41
C PHE A 273 -72.22 -17.19 8.93
N SER A 274 -72.04 -16.64 7.73
CA SER A 274 -73.15 -16.22 6.89
C SER A 274 -72.98 -16.87 5.53
N GLU A 275 -73.95 -17.68 5.14
CA GLU A 275 -74.15 -18.12 3.76
C GLU A 275 -74.49 -16.88 2.92
N GLU A 276 -73.47 -16.21 2.35
CA GLU A 276 -73.57 -15.38 1.13
C GLU A 276 -72.27 -14.60 0.94
N GLY A 277 -71.64 -14.77 -0.23
CA GLY A 277 -70.83 -13.73 -0.88
C GLY A 277 -69.41 -13.49 -0.34
N ALA A 278 -68.48 -13.27 -1.27
CA ALA A 278 -67.10 -12.88 -0.99
C ALA A 278 -67.07 -11.59 -0.15
N ILE A 279 -66.59 -11.69 1.08
CA ILE A 279 -66.34 -10.53 1.93
C ILE A 279 -64.95 -10.01 1.58
N ALA A 280 -64.92 -8.80 1.00
CA ALA A 280 -63.71 -8.03 0.80
C ALA A 280 -62.98 -7.84 2.14
N VAL A 281 -61.71 -8.25 2.18
CA VAL A 281 -60.82 -8.03 3.32
C VAL A 281 -60.56 -6.53 3.40
N THR A 282 -61.15 -5.89 4.40
CA THR A 282 -60.86 -4.51 4.80
C THR A 282 -59.48 -4.46 5.46
N ASP A 283 -58.68 -3.50 5.03
CA ASP A 283 -57.24 -3.20 5.24
C ASP A 283 -56.77 -2.96 6.69
N GLY A 284 -57.29 -3.69 7.69
CA GLY A 284 -57.10 -3.36 9.12
C GLY A 284 -56.55 -4.47 10.03
N ALA A 285 -56.23 -5.65 9.50
CA ALA A 285 -55.55 -6.70 10.26
C ALA A 285 -54.17 -6.91 9.64
N GLY A 286 -53.10 -6.58 10.37
CA GLY A 286 -51.73 -6.77 9.89
C GLY A 286 -51.52 -8.19 9.37
N ARG A 287 -50.73 -8.34 8.31
CA ARG A 287 -50.32 -9.66 7.80
C ARG A 287 -49.67 -10.44 8.95
N THR A 288 -50.06 -11.69 9.13
CA THR A 288 -49.44 -12.61 10.10
C THR A 288 -48.22 -13.26 9.50
N LEU A 289 -47.25 -13.65 10.31
CA LEU A 289 -46.03 -14.37 9.91
C LEU A 289 -46.38 -15.62 9.14
N ARG A 290 -47.41 -16.34 9.61
CA ARG A 290 -47.94 -17.53 8.94
C ARG A 290 -48.49 -17.21 7.54
N SER A 291 -49.18 -16.09 7.35
CA SER A 291 -49.67 -15.68 6.03
C SER A 291 -48.56 -15.25 5.07
N ILE A 292 -47.52 -14.57 5.59
CA ILE A 292 -46.37 -14.14 4.78
C ILE A 292 -45.59 -15.35 4.28
N LEU A 293 -45.30 -16.30 5.18
CA LEU A 293 -44.58 -17.52 4.81
C LEU A 293 -45.41 -18.44 3.90
N ALA A 294 -46.74 -18.47 4.09
CA ALA A 294 -47.63 -19.20 3.20
C ALA A 294 -47.59 -18.66 1.76
N GLU A 295 -47.58 -17.33 1.61
CA GLU A 295 -47.44 -16.65 0.33
C GLU A 295 -46.08 -16.95 -0.31
N GLU A 296 -44.97 -16.77 0.44
CA GLU A 296 -43.61 -17.05 -0.03
C GLU A 296 -43.47 -18.49 -0.56
N PHE A 297 -43.98 -19.46 0.20
CA PHE A 297 -43.86 -20.88 -0.17
C PHE A 297 -44.98 -21.36 -1.09
N SER A 298 -45.96 -20.51 -1.43
CA SER A 298 -47.13 -20.88 -2.23
C SER A 298 -47.88 -22.10 -1.67
N ILE A 299 -48.08 -22.12 -0.34
CA ILE A 299 -48.77 -23.19 0.39
C ILE A 299 -49.88 -22.61 1.27
N MET A 300 -50.74 -23.47 1.82
CA MET A 300 -51.75 -23.02 2.77
C MET A 300 -51.11 -22.68 4.14
N PRO A 301 -51.60 -21.67 4.87
CA PRO A 301 -51.06 -21.24 6.17
C PRO A 301 -50.86 -22.38 7.18
N GLU A 302 -51.78 -23.33 7.27
CA GLU A 302 -51.68 -24.49 8.17
C GLU A 302 -50.62 -25.52 7.76
N LYS A 303 -50.04 -25.39 6.57
CA LYS A 303 -48.97 -26.26 6.06
C LYS A 303 -47.58 -25.67 6.26
N VAL A 304 -47.46 -24.42 6.72
CA VAL A 304 -46.17 -23.73 6.88
C VAL A 304 -45.24 -24.49 7.81
N GLU A 305 -45.67 -24.80 9.04
CA GLU A 305 -44.81 -25.52 9.99
C GLU A 305 -44.42 -26.95 9.50
N PRO A 306 -45.36 -27.81 9.06
CA PRO A 306 -45.00 -29.10 8.47
C PRO A 306 -44.08 -29.00 7.25
N TYR A 307 -44.18 -27.92 6.48
CA TYR A 307 -43.35 -27.67 5.31
C TYR A 307 -41.92 -27.29 5.69
N LEU A 308 -41.74 -26.43 6.70
CA LEU A 308 -40.43 -26.02 7.22
C LEU A 308 -39.65 -27.20 7.81
N ARG A 309 -40.34 -28.14 8.47
CA ARG A 309 -39.75 -29.32 9.13
C ARG A 309 -39.32 -30.45 8.17
N LYS A 310 -39.65 -30.37 6.88
CA LYS A 310 -39.42 -31.46 5.90
C LYS A 310 -38.47 -31.04 4.79
N GLY A 311 -37.62 -31.97 4.33
CA GLY A 311 -36.74 -31.74 3.18
C GLY A 311 -35.57 -30.80 3.50
N ASN A 312 -35.22 -29.90 2.59
CA ASN A 312 -34.09 -28.99 2.75
C ASN A 312 -34.40 -27.86 3.76
N SER A 313 -34.26 -28.16 5.05
CA SER A 313 -34.59 -27.26 6.15
C SER A 313 -33.75 -25.98 6.19
N LEU A 314 -32.49 -26.01 5.72
CA LEU A 314 -31.61 -24.83 5.68
C LEU A 314 -32.08 -23.81 4.63
N GLU A 315 -32.35 -24.29 3.42
CA GLU A 315 -32.84 -23.44 2.33
C GLU A 315 -34.19 -22.81 2.70
N LYS A 316 -35.08 -23.60 3.30
CA LYS A 316 -36.40 -23.13 3.76
C LYS A 316 -36.31 -22.14 4.91
N LEU A 317 -35.41 -22.36 5.87
CA LEU A 317 -35.15 -21.41 6.96
C LEU A 317 -34.68 -20.06 6.41
N ASN A 318 -33.65 -20.06 5.56
CA ASN A 318 -33.12 -18.83 4.98
C ASN A 318 -34.17 -18.11 4.12
N ALA A 319 -34.94 -18.83 3.31
CA ALA A 319 -36.04 -18.27 2.51
C ALA A 319 -37.14 -17.66 3.39
N ALA A 320 -37.51 -18.34 4.49
CA ALA A 320 -38.48 -17.79 5.45
C ALA A 320 -37.99 -16.46 6.04
N ILE A 321 -36.72 -16.40 6.46
CA ILE A 321 -36.14 -15.18 7.04
C ILE A 321 -36.10 -14.05 6.01
N GLU A 322 -35.72 -14.32 4.76
CA GLU A 322 -35.76 -13.33 3.69
C GLU A 322 -37.17 -12.78 3.47
N ALA A 323 -38.19 -13.63 3.48
CA ALA A 323 -39.58 -13.18 3.33
C ALA A 323 -40.03 -12.29 4.49
N ILE A 324 -39.59 -12.60 5.71
CA ILE A 324 -39.86 -11.80 6.90
C ILE A 324 -39.18 -10.44 6.81
N GLU A 325 -37.90 -10.41 6.46
CA GLU A 325 -37.11 -9.17 6.32
C GLU A 325 -37.61 -8.27 5.19
N ARG A 326 -38.18 -8.85 4.12
CA ARG A 326 -38.84 -8.09 3.04
C ARG A 326 -40.20 -7.53 3.47
N SER A 327 -40.79 -8.05 4.53
CA SER A 327 -42.10 -7.60 4.99
C SER A 327 -41.97 -6.37 5.89
N GLU A 328 -42.66 -5.29 5.54
CA GLU A 328 -42.69 -4.07 6.37
C GLU A 328 -43.62 -4.20 7.59
N SER A 329 -44.43 -5.27 7.62
CA SER A 329 -45.51 -5.47 8.59
C SER A 329 -45.11 -6.28 9.83
N ILE A 330 -43.96 -6.98 9.80
CA ILE A 330 -43.52 -7.85 10.90
C ILE A 330 -42.04 -7.66 11.19
N THR A 331 -41.70 -7.55 12.46
CA THR A 331 -40.31 -7.46 12.92
C THR A 331 -39.77 -8.86 13.20
N LYS A 332 -38.63 -9.21 12.59
CA LYS A 332 -37.86 -10.42 12.91
C LYS A 332 -37.44 -10.40 14.39
N ARG A 333 -37.49 -11.53 15.07
CA ARG A 333 -36.96 -11.65 16.45
C ARG A 333 -35.52 -12.18 16.47
N GLU A 334 -34.88 -12.09 17.63
CA GLU A 334 -33.47 -12.46 17.80
C GLU A 334 -33.25 -13.97 17.98
N GLU A 335 -34.30 -14.77 18.21
CA GLU A 335 -34.16 -16.22 18.47
C GLU A 335 -33.85 -17.05 17.23
N TYR A 336 -33.90 -16.46 16.03
CA TYR A 336 -33.59 -17.13 14.78
C TYR A 336 -32.98 -16.16 13.75
N ASP A 337 -31.98 -16.63 13.02
CA ASP A 337 -31.41 -15.90 11.90
C ASP A 337 -30.84 -16.83 10.81
N LYS A 338 -30.34 -16.25 9.72
CA LYS A 338 -29.84 -16.99 8.57
C LYS A 338 -28.56 -17.74 8.93
N ILE A 339 -28.37 -18.85 8.23
CA ILE A 339 -27.12 -19.58 8.24
C ILE A 339 -26.49 -19.42 6.86
N ILE A 340 -25.35 -18.75 6.79
CA ILE A 340 -24.72 -18.33 5.55
C ILE A 340 -23.41 -19.05 5.29
N PHE A 341 -23.06 -19.23 4.02
CA PHE A 341 -21.77 -19.76 3.60
C PHE A 341 -20.88 -18.62 3.13
N ARG A 342 -19.77 -18.38 3.84
CA ARG A 342 -18.76 -17.38 3.46
C ARG A 342 -17.51 -18.07 2.95
N ARG A 343 -17.12 -17.78 1.70
CA ARG A 343 -15.82 -18.21 1.17
C ARG A 343 -14.68 -17.55 1.93
N GLN A 344 -13.60 -18.29 2.14
CA GLN A 344 -12.35 -17.67 2.55
C GLN A 344 -11.85 -16.70 1.48
N ALA A 345 -11.48 -15.50 1.92
CA ALA A 345 -10.84 -14.52 1.05
C ALA A 345 -9.39 -14.94 0.82
N TYR A 346 -8.95 -14.88 -0.45
CA TYR A 346 -7.54 -15.01 -0.78
C TYR A 346 -6.71 -13.90 -0.13
N ARG A 347 -5.51 -14.26 0.29
CA ARG A 347 -4.46 -13.33 0.71
C ARG A 347 -3.46 -13.15 -0.42
N TYR A 348 -2.81 -11.99 -0.46
CA TYR A 348 -1.81 -11.67 -1.48
C TYR A 348 -0.55 -11.14 -0.83
N ARG A 349 0.61 -11.52 -1.35
CA ARG A 349 1.93 -11.06 -0.89
C ARG A 349 2.90 -10.96 -2.04
N LEU A 350 3.98 -10.20 -1.85
CA LEU A 350 5.05 -10.12 -2.83
C LEU A 350 5.81 -11.45 -2.93
N THR A 351 6.25 -11.76 -4.14
CA THR A 351 7.15 -12.89 -4.40
C THR A 351 8.59 -12.51 -4.03
N GLU A 352 9.48 -13.50 -3.92
CA GLU A 352 10.91 -13.23 -3.72
C GLU A 352 11.49 -12.37 -4.85
N LYS A 353 11.01 -12.62 -6.08
CA LYS A 353 11.39 -11.85 -7.26
C LYS A 353 11.05 -10.37 -7.08
N ALA A 354 9.81 -10.06 -6.69
CA ALA A 354 9.38 -8.67 -6.48
C ALA A 354 10.21 -7.98 -5.39
N VAL A 355 10.43 -8.64 -4.26
CA VAL A 355 11.24 -8.07 -3.16
C VAL A 355 12.68 -7.79 -3.61
N LYS A 356 13.30 -8.67 -4.40
CA LYS A 356 14.65 -8.45 -4.95
C LYS A 356 14.69 -7.26 -5.91
N LEU A 357 13.69 -7.14 -6.79
CA LEU A 357 13.58 -6.06 -7.77
C LEU A 357 13.24 -4.70 -7.15
N ALA A 358 12.51 -4.69 -6.01
CA ALA A 358 12.17 -3.48 -5.29
C ALA A 358 13.33 -2.94 -4.41
N LYS A 359 14.24 -3.83 -3.99
CA LYS A 359 15.46 -3.47 -3.23
C LYS A 359 16.58 -2.90 -4.10
N SER A 360 16.57 -3.20 -5.40
CA SER A 360 17.60 -2.85 -6.37
C SER A 360 17.24 -1.60 -7.16
#